data_AF-A0A7V3VJ64-F1
#
_entry.id   AF-A0A7V3VJ64-F1
#
_cell.length_a   1.000
_cell.length_b   1.000
_cell.length_c   1.000
_cell.angle_alpha   90.00
_cell.angle_beta   90.00
_cell.angle_gamma   90.00
#
_symmetry.space_group_name_H-M   'P 1'
#
loop_
_entity.id
_entity.type
_entity.pdbx_description
1 polymer ?
#
loop_
_entity_poly.entity_id
_entity_poly.type
_entity_poly.pdbx_seq_one_letter_code
_entity_poly.pdbx_strand_id
1 'polypeptide(L)'
;MLDLMWEFDPDSLAALTELPDALIERVMARGRWDDMRWLLATAGRERLRSYLERRGARVLPPRELRFWLFIARVPEPQATAWVRSAREREAAWKG
;
A
#
# COMPACT_ATOMS: atom_id res chain seq x y z
N MET A 1 5.18 7.36 13.16
CA MET A 1 6.25 7.91 12.31
C MET A 1 7.51 7.05 12.37
N LEU A 2 8.32 7.04 13.44
CA LEU A 2 9.65 6.39 13.38
C LEU A 2 9.69 4.85 13.44
N ASP A 3 8.65 4.17 13.94
CA ASP A 3 8.75 2.73 14.26
C ASP A 3 8.75 1.80 13.02
N LEU A 4 8.09 2.22 11.93
CA LEU A 4 8.03 1.43 10.68
C LEU A 4 9.17 1.76 9.69
N MET A 5 9.93 2.82 9.98
CA MET A 5 10.90 3.45 9.08
C MET A 5 12.32 3.43 9.65
N TRP A 6 12.56 2.70 10.73
CA TRP A 6 13.85 2.71 11.45
C TRP A 6 15.07 2.33 10.59
N GLU A 7 14.86 1.65 9.46
CA GLU A 7 15.89 1.30 8.46
C GLU A 7 16.23 2.47 7.51
N PHE A 8 15.38 3.49 7.43
CA PHE A 8 15.52 4.62 6.52
C PHE A 8 15.64 5.92 7.32
N ASP A 9 16.82 6.51 7.26
CA ASP A 9 17.04 7.88 7.72
C ASP A 9 16.17 8.88 6.93
N PRO A 10 15.54 9.89 7.57
CA PRO A 10 14.66 10.85 6.91
C PRO A 10 15.32 11.64 5.77
N ASP A 11 16.60 11.99 5.91
CA ASP A 11 17.34 12.74 4.90
C ASP A 11 17.63 11.86 3.69
N SER A 12 17.92 10.58 3.94
CA SER A 12 18.08 9.58 2.89
C SER A 12 16.79 9.36 2.10
N LEU A 13 15.64 9.37 2.78
CA LEU A 13 14.32 9.28 2.14
C LEU A 13 13.96 10.50 1.31
N ALA A 14 14.30 11.70 1.80
CA ALA A 14 14.10 12.95 1.07
C ALA A 14 14.96 13.02 -0.20
N ALA A 15 16.12 12.35 -0.20
CA ALA A 15 17.02 12.28 -1.36
C ALA A 15 16.60 11.25 -2.42
N LEU A 16 15.64 10.36 -2.14
CA LEU A 16 15.18 9.38 -3.11
C LEU A 16 14.23 10.01 -4.14
N THR A 17 14.51 9.76 -5.42
CA THR A 17 13.61 10.15 -6.52
C THR A 17 12.27 9.42 -6.45
N GLU A 18 12.25 8.17 -5.94
CA GLU A 18 11.03 7.40 -5.73
C GLU A 18 11.07 6.60 -4.42
N LEU A 19 9.90 6.44 -3.80
CA LEU A 19 9.76 5.60 -2.61
C LEU A 19 9.92 4.11 -2.96
N PRO A 20 10.69 3.34 -2.15
CA PRO A 20 10.82 1.91 -2.35
C PRO A 20 9.48 1.19 -2.19
N ASP A 21 9.19 0.23 -3.07
CA ASP A 21 7.96 -0.56 -3.04
C ASP A 21 7.77 -1.29 -1.67
N ALA A 22 8.85 -1.68 -1.00
CA ALA A 22 8.80 -2.31 0.32
C ALA A 22 8.31 -1.35 1.43
N LEU A 23 8.68 -0.06 1.34
CA LEU A 23 8.22 0.95 2.29
C LEU A 23 6.74 1.27 2.06
N ILE A 24 6.34 1.40 0.78
CA ILE A 24 4.93 1.56 0.40
C ILE A 24 4.11 0.40 0.95
N GLU A 25 4.54 -0.84 0.72
CA GLU A 25 3.88 -2.06 1.22
C GLU A 25 3.68 -2.02 2.74
N ARG A 26 4.75 -1.68 3.46
CA ARG A 26 4.79 -1.68 4.92
C ARG A 26 3.85 -0.65 5.52
N VAL A 27 3.87 0.58 4.99
CA VAL A 27 2.95 1.64 5.43
C VAL A 27 1.52 1.30 5.02
N MET A 28 1.30 0.74 3.83
CA MET A 28 -0.04 0.34 3.42
C MET A 28 -0.65 -0.74 4.32
N ALA A 29 0.16 -1.72 4.76
CA ALA A 29 -0.30 -2.85 5.55
C ALA A 29 -0.38 -2.58 7.07
N ARG A 30 0.50 -1.72 7.61
CA ARG A 30 0.68 -1.55 9.07
C ARG A 30 0.75 -0.09 9.52
N GLY A 31 0.75 0.86 8.59
CA GLY A 31 0.86 2.28 8.91
C GLY A 31 -0.31 2.77 9.75
N ARG A 32 -0.01 3.65 10.70
CA ARG A 32 -1.05 4.42 11.40
C ARG A 32 -1.41 5.64 10.58
N TRP A 33 -2.45 6.36 11.00
CA TRP A 33 -3.00 7.50 10.27
C TRP A 33 -1.96 8.50 9.75
N ASP A 34 -0.98 8.89 10.58
CA ASP A 34 0.07 9.82 10.17
C ASP A 34 0.98 9.26 9.08
N ASP A 35 1.32 7.96 9.17
CA ASP A 35 2.15 7.29 8.18
C ASP A 35 1.40 7.18 6.84
N MET A 36 0.09 6.93 6.90
CA MET A 36 -0.78 6.88 5.72
C MET A 36 -0.92 8.24 5.04
N ARG A 37 -1.06 9.33 5.83
CA ARG A 37 -1.10 10.70 5.32
C ARG A 37 0.22 11.10 4.67
N TRP A 38 1.33 10.77 5.32
CA TRP A 38 2.67 11.00 4.77
C TRP A 38 2.84 10.26 3.45
N LEU A 39 2.50 8.96 3.40
CA LEU A 39 2.63 8.18 2.16
C LEU A 39 1.80 8.78 1.02
N LEU A 40 0.57 9.21 1.30
CA LEU A 40 -0.29 9.84 0.30
C LEU A 40 0.28 11.16 -0.22
N ALA A 41 0.88 11.96 0.66
CA ALA A 41 1.51 13.23 0.31
C ALA A 41 2.81 13.04 -0.49
N THR A 42 3.62 12.05 -0.12
CA THR A 42 4.96 11.84 -0.69
C THR A 42 4.92 11.04 -2.00
N ALA A 43 4.18 9.93 -2.05
CA ALA A 43 4.10 9.10 -3.26
C ALA A 43 3.14 9.68 -4.31
N GLY A 44 2.09 10.36 -3.85
CA GLY A 44 0.97 10.75 -4.68
C GLY A 44 0.09 9.56 -5.13
N ARG A 45 -1.13 9.86 -5.58
CA ARG A 45 -2.14 8.83 -5.89
C ARG A 45 -1.74 7.92 -7.05
N GLU A 46 -1.09 8.47 -8.07
CA GLU A 46 -0.74 7.71 -9.28
C GLU A 46 0.30 6.62 -8.98
N ARG A 47 1.32 6.95 -8.18
CA ARG A 47 2.32 5.97 -7.77
C ARG A 47 1.71 4.86 -6.91
N LEU A 48 0.81 5.21 -6.00
CA LEU A 48 0.07 4.23 -5.19
C LEU A 48 -0.82 3.34 -6.06
N ARG A 49 -1.49 3.90 -7.06
CA ARG A 49 -2.29 3.13 -8.03
C ARG A 49 -1.43 2.12 -8.78
N SER A 50 -0.33 2.56 -9.37
CA SER A 50 0.63 1.70 -10.08
C SER A 50 1.19 0.60 -9.17
N TYR A 51 1.46 0.92 -7.89
CA TYR A 51 1.86 -0.08 -6.91
C TYR A 51 0.76 -1.12 -6.65
N LEU A 52 -0.48 -0.67 -6.42
CA LEU A 52 -1.63 -1.54 -6.16
C LEU A 52 -1.96 -2.45 -7.35
N GLU A 53 -1.84 -1.94 -8.59
CA GLU A 53 -2.02 -2.70 -9.83
C GLU A 53 -1.02 -3.85 -9.95
N ARG A 54 0.27 -3.58 -9.65
CA ARG A 54 1.34 -4.58 -9.80
C ARG A 54 1.38 -5.60 -8.67
N ARG A 55 1.10 -5.16 -7.43
CA ARG A 55 1.38 -5.95 -6.22
C ARG A 55 0.24 -6.04 -5.21
N GLY A 56 -0.68 -5.06 -5.17
CA GLY A 56 -1.65 -4.88 -4.08
C GLY A 56 -2.40 -6.14 -3.69
N ALA A 57 -3.03 -6.84 -4.65
CA ALA A 57 -3.79 -8.07 -4.40
C ALA A 57 -2.97 -9.24 -3.83
N ARG A 58 -1.65 -9.25 -4.10
CA ARG A 58 -0.75 -10.34 -3.71
C ARG A 58 -0.19 -10.16 -2.30
N VAL A 59 -0.03 -8.92 -1.85
CA VAL A 59 0.75 -8.59 -0.64
C VAL A 59 -0.08 -7.96 0.47
N LEU A 60 -1.15 -7.23 0.13
CA LEU A 60 -1.97 -6.56 1.14
C LEU A 60 -3.08 -7.47 1.64
N PRO A 61 -3.42 -7.41 2.93
CA PRO A 61 -4.65 -8.02 3.41
C PRO A 61 -5.88 -7.33 2.79
N PRO A 62 -7.02 -8.04 2.64
CA PRO A 62 -8.16 -7.55 1.86
C PRO A 62 -8.75 -6.22 2.33
N ARG A 63 -8.72 -5.95 3.65
CA ARG A 63 -9.27 -4.72 4.24
C ARG A 63 -8.42 -3.51 3.89
N GLU A 64 -7.11 -3.62 4.10
CA GLU A 64 -6.13 -2.59 3.78
C GLU A 64 -6.11 -2.33 2.27
N LEU A 65 -6.17 -3.40 1.46
CA LEU A 65 -6.29 -3.28 0.01
C LEU A 65 -7.53 -2.48 -0.40
N ARG A 66 -8.73 -2.79 0.14
CA ARG A 66 -9.98 -2.05 -0.15
C ARG A 66 -9.83 -0.56 0.15
N PHE A 67 -9.24 -0.23 1.29
CA PHE A 67 -8.99 1.16 1.69
C PHE A 67 -8.09 1.87 0.69
N TRP A 68 -6.94 1.29 0.34
CA TRP A 68 -5.99 1.95 -0.55
C TRP A 68 -6.49 2.08 -1.99
N LEU A 69 -7.31 1.13 -2.47
CA LEU A 69 -7.98 1.24 -3.77
C LEU A 69 -8.95 2.41 -3.83
N PHE A 70 -9.68 2.65 -2.74
CA PHE A 70 -10.54 3.82 -2.61
C PHE A 70 -9.74 5.12 -2.63
N ILE A 71 -8.65 5.21 -1.86
CA ILE A 71 -7.77 6.38 -1.84
C ILE A 71 -7.12 6.63 -3.22
N ALA A 72 -6.70 5.57 -3.91
CA ALA A 72 -6.13 5.64 -5.25
C ALA A 72 -7.19 5.89 -6.35
N ARG A 73 -8.48 5.98 -6.00
CA ARG A 73 -9.61 6.17 -6.94
C ARG A 73 -9.68 5.10 -8.03
N VAL A 74 -9.36 3.85 -7.67
CA VAL A 74 -9.54 2.71 -8.58
C VAL A 74 -11.04 2.47 -8.78
N PRO A 75 -11.52 2.25 -10.02
CA PRO A 75 -12.92 1.97 -10.29
C PRO A 75 -13.46 0.80 -9.46
N GLU A 76 -14.69 0.93 -8.96
CA GLU A 76 -15.30 -0.05 -8.04
C GLU A 76 -15.26 -1.50 -8.57
N PRO A 77 -15.58 -1.78 -9.85
CA PRO A 77 -15.55 -3.16 -10.36
C PRO A 77 -14.13 -3.76 -10.30
N GLN A 78 -13.12 -2.97 -10.64
CA GLN A 78 -11.72 -3.38 -10.61
C GLN A 78 -11.26 -3.58 -9.15
N ALA A 79 -11.62 -2.67 -8.26
CA ALA A 79 -11.29 -2.77 -6.85
C ALA A 79 -11.91 -4.01 -6.20
N THR A 80 -13.16 -4.32 -6.53
CA THR A 80 -13.86 -5.51 -6.04
C THR A 80 -13.24 -6.80 -6.54
N ALA A 81 -12.82 -6.86 -7.81
CA ALA A 81 -12.12 -8.01 -8.36
C ALA A 81 -10.80 -8.28 -7.63
N TRP A 82 -10.00 -7.25 -7.37
CA TRP A 82 -8.71 -7.42 -6.68
C TRP A 82 -8.87 -7.81 -5.21
N VAL A 83 -9.84 -7.23 -4.51
CA VAL A 83 -10.15 -7.61 -3.12
C VAL A 83 -10.63 -9.07 -3.04
N ARG A 84 -11.41 -9.53 -4.02
CA ARG A 84 -11.81 -10.94 -4.12
C ARG A 84 -10.58 -11.85 -4.27
N SER A 85 -9.69 -11.54 -5.21
CA SER A 85 -8.44 -12.30 -5.40
C SER A 85 -7.57 -12.33 -4.14
N ALA A 86 -7.48 -11.22 -3.41
CA ALA A 86 -6.75 -11.18 -2.14
C ALA A 86 -7.39 -12.08 -1.05
N ARG A 87 -8.72 -12.17 -1.01
CA ARG A 87 -9.45 -13.06 -0.08
C ARG A 87 -9.26 -14.54 -0.43
N GLU A 88 -9.35 -14.89 -1.71
CA GLU A 88 -9.11 -16.25 -2.19
C GLU A 88 -7.71 -16.72 -1.83
N ARG A 89 -6.71 -15.85 -2.03
CA ARG A 89 -5.35 -16.07 -1.55
C ARG A 89 -5.35 -16.29 -0.04
N GLU A 90 -5.88 -15.37 0.77
CA GLU A 90 -5.84 -15.51 2.23
C GLU A 90 -6.52 -16.81 2.72
N ALA A 91 -7.62 -17.22 2.08
CA ALA A 91 -8.29 -18.48 2.39
C ALA A 91 -7.42 -19.69 2.04
N ALA A 92 -6.74 -19.69 0.89
CA ALA A 92 -5.85 -20.77 0.46
C ALA A 92 -4.61 -20.94 1.36
N TRP A 93 -4.22 -19.93 2.12
CA TRP A 93 -3.13 -20.03 3.10
C TRP A 93 -3.59 -20.55 4.47
N LYS A 94 -4.89 -20.57 4.74
CA LYS A 94 -5.48 -21.00 6.03
C LYS A 94 -6.06 -22.43 5.99
N GLY A 95 -6.20 -23.02 4.81
CA GLY A 95 -6.60 -24.42 4.61
C GLY A 95 -5.40 -25.29 4.32
#